data_AF-A0A7H9CFN4-F1
#
_entry.id   AF-A0A7H9CFN4-F1
#
_cell.length_a   1.000
_cell.length_b   1.000
_cell.length_c   1.000
_cell.angle_alpha   90.00
_cell.angle_beta   90.00
_cell.angle_gamma   90.00
#
_symmetry.space_group_name_H-M   'P 1'
#
loop_
_entity.id
_entity.type
_entity.pdbx_description
1 polymer ?
#
loop_
_entity_poly.entity_id
_entity_poly.type
_entity_poly.pdbx_seq_one_letter_code
_entity_poly.pdbx_strand_id
1 'polypeptide(L)'
;MKKAFSVVEFSFMILILSILASVAVSKFSAIKDDAEVIKAASDLSTAVTDIATYYIVNGEFNDNLHAMTEAVDENGHIFANKNISCVSISVPDKNAREFNVSIDDKNALCVALKDSKKIKNLCKDNVANCKIKIEDLQVAW
;
A
#
# COMPACT_ATOMS: atom_id res chain seq x y z
N MET A 1 -8.29 -54.09 -11.76
CA MET A 1 -9.69 -53.86 -11.35
C MET A 1 -9.80 -52.43 -10.85
N LYS A 2 -10.58 -51.56 -11.49
CA LYS A 2 -10.74 -50.15 -11.08
C LYS A 2 -11.66 -50.11 -9.86
N LYS A 3 -11.13 -49.76 -8.68
CA LYS A 3 -11.96 -49.47 -7.51
C LYS A 3 -12.63 -48.12 -7.75
N ALA A 4 -13.95 -48.14 -7.97
CA ALA A 4 -14.74 -46.93 -7.84
C ALA A 4 -14.69 -46.49 -6.37
N PHE A 5 -14.48 -45.19 -6.16
CA PHE A 5 -14.58 -44.57 -4.84
C PHE A 5 -15.95 -44.89 -4.24
N SER A 6 -16.01 -45.29 -2.97
CA SER A 6 -17.29 -45.60 -2.32
C SER A 6 -18.15 -44.34 -2.25
N VAL A 7 -19.46 -44.47 -2.48
CA VAL A 7 -20.42 -43.37 -2.36
C VAL A 7 -20.33 -42.70 -0.97
N VAL A 8 -20.04 -43.49 0.07
CA VAL A 8 -19.85 -43.01 1.44
C VAL A 8 -18.56 -42.18 1.60
N GLU A 9 -17.50 -42.51 0.88
CA GLU A 9 -16.22 -41.80 0.96
C GLU A 9 -16.32 -40.42 0.28
N PHE A 10 -17.08 -40.35 -0.81
CA PHE A 10 -17.35 -39.11 -1.51
C PHE A 10 -18.21 -38.14 -0.68
N SER A 11 -19.25 -38.63 0.01
CA SER A 11 -20.09 -37.77 0.85
C SER A 11 -19.36 -37.27 2.09
N PHE A 12 -18.52 -38.11 2.71
CA PHE A 12 -17.72 -37.70 3.86
C PHE A 12 -16.69 -36.61 3.51
N MET A 13 -16.06 -36.70 2.33
CA MET A 13 -15.14 -35.67 1.84
C MET A 13 -15.84 -34.31 1.64
N ILE A 14 -17.01 -34.30 1.00
CA ILE A 14 -17.73 -33.04 0.74
C ILE A 14 -18.20 -32.40 2.04
N LEU A 15 -18.67 -33.19 3.01
CA LEU A 15 -19.07 -32.67 4.33
C LEU A 15 -17.91 -31.97 5.03
N ILE A 16 -16.73 -32.60 5.07
CA ILE A 16 -15.55 -32.01 5.70
C ILE A 16 -15.14 -30.73 4.96
N LEU A 17 -15.03 -30.77 3.63
CA LEU A 17 -14.66 -29.61 2.82
C LEU A 17 -15.63 -28.43 3.00
N SER A 18 -16.92 -28.70 3.18
CA SER A 18 -17.93 -27.65 3.39
C SER A 18 -17.71 -26.89 4.70
N ILE A 19 -17.35 -27.62 5.77
CA ILE A 19 -17.11 -27.02 7.10
C ILE A 19 -15.81 -26.22 7.09
N LEU A 20 -14.73 -26.78 6.53
CA LEU A 20 -13.45 -26.07 6.41
C LEU A 20 -13.55 -24.82 5.53
N ALA A 21 -14.30 -24.89 4.43
CA ALA A 21 -14.49 -23.75 3.54
C ALA A 21 -15.15 -22.57 4.26
N SER A 22 -16.19 -22.80 5.08
CA SER A 22 -16.88 -21.73 5.80
C SER A 22 -15.95 -20.92 6.72
N VAL A 23 -15.07 -21.59 7.46
CA VAL A 23 -14.12 -20.91 8.36
C VAL A 23 -12.99 -20.24 7.59
N ALA A 24 -12.54 -20.84 6.48
CA ALA A 24 -11.44 -20.31 5.68
C ALA A 24 -11.80 -19.00 4.95
N VAL A 25 -13.06 -18.83 4.51
CA VAL A 25 -13.50 -17.66 3.73
C VAL A 25 -13.29 -16.34 4.50
N SER A 26 -13.71 -16.27 5.77
CA SER A 26 -13.57 -15.04 6.56
C SER A 26 -12.11 -14.67 6.77
N LYS A 27 -11.25 -15.66 7.04
CA LYS A 27 -9.82 -15.43 7.24
C LYS A 27 -9.12 -15.01 5.93
N PHE A 28 -9.53 -15.58 4.80
CA PHE A 28 -8.96 -15.25 3.50
C PHE A 28 -9.28 -13.82 3.06
N SER A 29 -10.47 -13.31 3.39
CA SER A 29 -10.80 -11.90 3.11
C SER A 29 -9.91 -10.94 3.89
N ALA A 30 -9.77 -11.15 5.20
CA ALA A 30 -8.93 -10.28 6.04
C ALA A 30 -7.45 -10.27 5.59
N ILE A 31 -6.90 -11.42 5.19
CA ILE A 31 -5.51 -11.50 4.68
C ILE A 31 -5.34 -10.74 3.36
N LYS A 32 -6.37 -10.73 2.49
CA LYS A 32 -6.34 -9.94 1.27
C LYS A 32 -6.27 -8.45 1.58
N ASP A 33 -7.15 -8.00 2.45
CA ASP A 33 -7.23 -6.59 2.86
C ASP A 33 -5.90 -6.15 3.52
N ASP A 34 -5.34 -6.96 4.41
CA ASP A 34 -4.04 -6.70 5.04
C ASP A 34 -2.88 -6.66 4.01
N ALA A 35 -2.91 -7.54 3.00
CA ALA A 35 -1.88 -7.58 1.97
C ALA A 35 -1.91 -6.33 1.07
N GLU A 36 -3.10 -5.84 0.74
CA GLU A 36 -3.22 -4.61 -0.06
C GLU A 36 -2.75 -3.38 0.71
N VAL A 37 -3.01 -3.32 2.03
CA VAL A 37 -2.48 -2.26 2.91
C VAL A 37 -0.94 -2.31 2.98
N ILE A 38 -0.35 -3.50 3.12
CA ILE A 38 1.12 -3.65 3.14
C ILE A 38 1.73 -3.25 1.79
N LYS A 39 1.06 -3.61 0.69
CA LYS A 39 1.48 -3.21 -0.65
C LYS A 39 1.46 -1.70 -0.79
N ALA A 40 0.37 -1.02 -0.45
CA ALA A 40 0.28 0.44 -0.50
C ALA A 40 1.34 1.12 0.38
N ALA A 41 1.65 0.58 1.56
CA ALA A 41 2.75 1.08 2.41
C ALA A 41 4.13 0.89 1.76
N SER A 42 4.31 -0.18 0.99
CA SER A 42 5.54 -0.42 0.25
C SER A 42 5.66 0.50 -0.96
N ASP A 43 4.60 0.63 -1.73
CA ASP A 43 4.52 1.52 -2.89
C ASP A 43 4.79 2.96 -2.45
N LEU A 44 4.27 3.40 -1.30
CA LEU A 44 4.60 4.72 -0.76
C LEU A 44 6.08 4.87 -0.40
N SER A 45 6.66 3.87 0.25
CA SER A 45 8.09 3.91 0.61
C SER A 45 8.99 3.98 -0.63
N THR A 46 8.62 3.25 -1.69
CA THR A 46 9.30 3.30 -2.98
C THR A 46 9.10 4.67 -3.63
N ALA A 47 7.86 5.16 -3.71
CA ALA A 47 7.52 6.47 -4.26
C ALA A 47 8.32 7.61 -3.60
N VAL A 48 8.39 7.61 -2.26
CA VAL A 48 9.18 8.58 -1.49
C VAL A 48 10.66 8.54 -1.87
N THR A 49 11.22 7.35 -2.03
CA THR A 49 12.64 7.16 -2.37
C THR A 49 12.93 7.55 -3.81
N ASP A 50 12.05 7.18 -4.74
CA ASP A 50 12.15 7.50 -6.16
C ASP A 50 12.03 9.01 -6.39
N ILE A 51 11.04 9.66 -5.77
CA ILE A 51 10.83 11.12 -5.82
C ILE A 51 12.07 11.85 -5.30
N ALA A 52 12.64 11.39 -4.19
CA ALA A 52 13.85 11.98 -3.64
C ALA A 52 15.07 11.78 -4.55
N THR A 53 15.23 10.57 -5.11
CA THR A 53 16.32 10.25 -6.04
C THR A 53 16.22 11.08 -7.31
N TYR A 54 15.01 11.24 -7.86
CA TYR A 54 14.76 12.08 -9.02
C TYR A 54 15.15 13.54 -8.75
N TYR A 55 14.76 14.10 -7.60
CA TYR A 55 15.14 15.46 -7.22
C TYR A 55 16.66 15.62 -7.09
N ILE A 56 17.36 14.62 -6.54
CA ILE A 56 18.83 14.65 -6.43
C ILE A 56 19.51 14.63 -7.81
N VAL A 57 18.95 13.89 -8.77
CA VAL A 57 19.51 13.77 -10.13
C VAL A 57 19.19 14.98 -11.01
N ASN A 58 17.95 15.48 -10.96
CA ASN A 58 17.47 16.52 -11.87
C ASN A 58 17.50 17.93 -11.26
N GLY A 59 17.56 18.04 -9.93
CA GLY A 59 17.56 19.31 -9.20
C GLY A 59 16.18 19.98 -9.05
N GLU A 60 15.15 19.43 -9.68
CA GLU A 60 13.76 19.89 -9.60
C GLU A 60 12.78 18.71 -9.62
N PHE A 61 11.58 18.92 -9.08
CA PHE A 61 10.46 17.99 -9.21
C PHE A 61 9.75 18.16 -10.56
N ASN A 62 9.21 17.06 -11.07
CA ASN A 62 8.38 17.06 -12.26
C ASN A 62 6.93 17.45 -11.92
N ASP A 63 6.22 18.09 -12.85
CA ASP A 63 4.77 18.30 -12.74
C ASP A 63 3.99 16.99 -12.71
N ASN A 64 4.51 15.98 -13.42
CA ASN A 64 3.94 14.64 -13.44
C ASN A 64 4.66 13.75 -12.43
N LEU A 65 4.00 13.41 -11.32
CA LEU A 65 4.57 12.49 -10.32
C LEU A 65 4.80 11.08 -10.88
N HIS A 66 4.02 10.65 -11.87
CA HIS A 66 4.20 9.35 -12.50
C HIS A 66 5.52 9.28 -13.29
N ALA A 67 6.01 10.42 -13.82
CA ALA A 67 7.32 10.50 -14.45
C ALA A 67 8.49 10.39 -13.45
N MET A 68 8.19 10.51 -12.16
CA MET A 68 9.16 10.38 -11.07
C MET A 68 9.12 9.01 -10.41
N THR A 69 7.93 8.41 -10.29
CA THR A 69 7.76 7.08 -9.72
C THR A 69 6.55 6.37 -10.31
N GLU A 70 6.75 5.11 -10.71
CA GLU A 70 5.69 4.23 -11.21
C GLU A 70 4.79 3.68 -10.09
N ALA A 71 5.17 3.93 -8.83
CA ALA A 71 4.42 3.49 -7.66
C ALA A 71 3.18 4.35 -7.36
N VAL A 72 2.99 5.46 -8.10
CA VAL A 72 1.81 6.33 -8.02
C VAL A 72 1.09 6.39 -9.37
N ASP A 73 -0.20 6.66 -9.31
CA ASP A 73 -1.00 6.97 -10.50
C ASP A 73 -0.67 8.36 -11.07
N GLU A 74 -1.19 8.68 -12.26
CA GLU A 74 -1.01 9.97 -12.95
C GLU A 74 -1.39 11.20 -12.10
N ASN A 75 -2.26 10.99 -11.10
CA ASN A 75 -2.71 12.02 -10.16
C ASN A 75 -1.94 12.01 -8.81
N GLY A 76 -0.86 11.22 -8.69
CA GLY A 76 -0.07 11.11 -7.45
C GLY A 76 -0.75 10.29 -6.35
N HIS A 77 -1.69 9.41 -6.72
CA HIS A 77 -2.44 8.59 -5.77
C HIS A 77 -1.85 7.19 -5.62
N ILE A 78 -1.88 6.66 -4.40
CA ILE A 78 -1.60 5.25 -4.10
C ILE A 78 -2.88 4.59 -3.61
N PHE A 79 -3.20 3.47 -4.25
CA PHE A 79 -4.40 2.71 -4.03
C PHE A 79 -4.14 1.56 -3.06
N ALA A 80 -4.90 1.53 -1.97
CA ALA A 80 -4.95 0.37 -1.07
C ALA A 80 -5.94 -0.69 -1.54
N ASN A 81 -6.79 -0.39 -2.52
CA ASN A 81 -7.60 -1.34 -3.27
C ASN A 81 -7.94 -0.69 -4.61
N LYS A 82 -8.43 -1.45 -5.59
CA LYS A 82 -8.88 -0.97 -6.91
C LYS A 82 -9.79 0.27 -6.88
N ASN A 83 -10.49 0.51 -5.77
CA ASN A 83 -11.47 1.59 -5.65
C ASN A 83 -11.22 2.54 -4.47
N ILE A 84 -10.10 2.38 -3.75
CA ILE A 84 -9.80 3.14 -2.52
C ILE A 84 -8.38 3.69 -2.62
N SER A 85 -8.27 4.99 -2.92
CA SER A 85 -7.03 5.74 -2.76
C SER A 85 -6.85 6.12 -1.29
N CYS A 86 -5.72 5.74 -0.71
CA CYS A 86 -5.41 6.07 0.68
C CYS A 86 -4.32 7.12 0.81
N VAL A 87 -3.48 7.30 -0.20
CA VAL A 87 -2.36 8.26 -0.14
C VAL A 87 -2.41 9.16 -1.36
N SER A 88 -2.21 10.46 -1.15
CA SER A 88 -1.99 11.46 -2.18
C SER A 88 -0.65 12.16 -1.93
N ILE A 89 0.19 12.18 -2.95
CA ILE A 89 1.47 12.89 -2.91
C ILE A 89 1.32 14.17 -3.72
N SER A 90 1.67 15.29 -3.12
CA SER A 90 1.59 16.62 -3.75
C SER A 90 2.90 17.36 -3.55
N VAL A 91 3.45 17.85 -4.66
CA VAL A 91 4.62 18.72 -4.68
C VAL A 91 4.13 20.17 -4.64
N PRO A 92 4.49 20.97 -3.62
CA PRO A 92 4.04 22.36 -3.51
C PRO A 92 4.77 23.30 -4.48
N ASP A 93 6.04 23.02 -4.80
CA ASP A 93 6.86 23.80 -5.73
C ASP A 93 7.95 22.91 -6.34
N LYS A 94 8.28 23.10 -7.62
CA LYS A 94 9.30 22.28 -8.32
C LYS A 94 10.69 22.37 -7.69
N ASN A 95 11.01 23.53 -7.12
CA ASN A 95 12.30 23.79 -6.52
C ASN A 95 12.30 23.58 -5.00
N ALA A 96 11.13 23.30 -4.40
CA ALA A 96 11.07 22.97 -2.99
C ALA A 96 11.94 21.74 -2.72
N ARG A 97 12.57 21.70 -1.54
CA ARG A 97 13.23 20.51 -1.02
C ARG A 97 12.29 19.66 -0.17
N GLU A 98 10.99 19.88 -0.30
CA GLU A 98 9.94 19.20 0.46
C GLU A 98 8.75 18.83 -0.43
N PHE A 99 8.15 17.67 -0.15
CA PHE A 99 6.89 17.26 -0.74
C PHE A 99 5.92 16.80 0.34
N ASN A 100 4.62 16.95 0.07
CA ASN A 100 3.56 16.59 1.00
C ASN A 100 3.02 15.21 0.66
N VAL A 101 2.82 14.40 1.68
CA VAL A 101 2.13 13.12 1.62
C VAL A 101 0.91 13.21 2.53
N SER A 102 -0.28 13.15 1.95
CA SER A 102 -1.54 13.13 2.69
C SER A 102 -2.10 11.71 2.68
N ILE A 103 -2.53 11.24 3.84
CA ILE A 103 -3.18 9.93 3.99
C ILE A 103 -4.64 10.17 4.36
N ASP A 104 -5.57 9.65 3.56
CA ASP A 104 -7.01 9.77 3.82
C ASP A 104 -7.40 8.89 5.01
N ASP A 105 -8.25 9.41 5.89
CA ASP A 105 -8.73 8.75 7.11
C ASP A 105 -10.18 8.21 6.97
N LYS A 106 -10.82 8.38 5.80
CA LYS A 106 -12.25 8.05 5.63
C LYS A 106 -12.55 6.55 5.60
N ASN A 107 -11.58 5.69 5.26
CA ASN A 107 -11.79 4.26 5.08
C ASN A 107 -11.00 3.43 6.09
N ALA A 108 -11.59 2.35 6.60
CA ALA A 108 -10.96 1.46 7.59
C ALA A 108 -9.62 0.89 7.12
N LEU A 109 -9.46 0.64 5.81
CA LEU A 109 -8.17 0.21 5.22
C LEU A 109 -7.09 1.29 5.31
N CYS A 110 -7.45 2.55 5.08
CA CYS A 110 -6.50 3.66 5.16
C CYS A 110 -6.13 3.99 6.61
N VAL A 111 -7.06 3.79 7.55
CA VAL A 111 -6.76 3.85 9.00
C VAL A 111 -5.77 2.75 9.38
N ALA A 112 -5.97 1.52 8.91
CA ALA A 112 -5.02 0.43 9.12
C ALA A 112 -3.64 0.72 8.51
N LEU A 113 -3.61 1.36 7.34
CA LEU A 113 -2.37 1.83 6.69
C LEU A 113 -1.65 2.85 7.57
N LYS A 114 -2.35 3.88 8.03
CA LYS A 114 -1.83 4.93 8.92
C LYS A 114 -1.26 4.35 10.21
N ASP A 115 -1.88 3.29 10.73
CA ASP A 115 -1.43 2.65 11.94
C ASP A 115 -0.19 1.77 11.79
N SER A 116 0.19 1.43 10.56
CA SER A 116 1.36 0.62 10.28
C SER A 116 2.66 1.31 10.73
N LYS A 117 3.56 0.53 11.34
CA LYS A 117 4.86 1.03 11.86
C LYS A 117 5.71 1.65 10.74
N LYS A 118 5.60 1.13 9.53
CA LYS A 118 6.36 1.61 8.36
C LYS A 118 5.99 3.05 8.02
N ILE A 119 4.69 3.36 7.95
CA ILE A 119 4.19 4.71 7.69
C ILE A 119 4.54 5.65 8.85
N LYS A 120 4.37 5.22 10.10
CA LYS A 120 4.75 6.02 11.28
C LYS A 120 6.25 6.37 11.32
N ASN A 121 7.11 5.48 10.83
CA ASN A 121 8.55 5.74 10.75
C ASN A 121 8.91 6.70 9.61
N LEU A 122 8.17 6.65 8.49
CA LEU A 122 8.32 7.59 7.37
C LEU A 122 7.78 8.97 7.72
N CYS A 123 6.70 9.03 8.49
CA CYS A 123 5.97 10.25 8.84
C CYS A 123 5.95 10.45 10.35
N LYS A 124 7.08 10.94 10.86
CA LYS A 124 7.35 11.09 12.31
C LYS A 124 6.53 12.19 12.98
N ASP A 125 6.22 13.27 12.26
CA ASP A 125 5.55 14.45 12.85
C ASP A 125 4.03 14.38 12.76
N ASN A 126 3.49 14.07 11.58
CA ASN A 126 2.05 14.00 11.36
C ASN A 126 1.71 12.95 10.29
N VAL A 127 1.09 11.86 10.72
CA VAL A 127 0.79 10.70 9.87
C VAL A 127 -0.35 10.99 8.88
N ALA A 128 -1.22 11.97 9.16
CA ALA A 128 -2.30 12.34 8.24
C ALA A 128 -1.82 13.28 7.12
N ASN A 129 -0.92 14.21 7.45
CA ASN A 129 -0.34 15.17 6.52
C ASN A 129 1.15 15.31 6.82
N CYS A 130 1.94 14.53 6.12
CA CYS A 130 3.35 14.36 6.34
C CYS A 130 4.13 15.21 5.35
N LYS A 131 5.06 16.02 5.87
CA LYS A 131 6.04 16.73 5.06
C LYS A 131 7.33 15.95 5.04
N ILE A 132 7.75 15.52 3.87
CA ILE A 132 9.01 14.81 3.70
C ILE A 132 10.00 15.77 3.07
N LYS A 133 11.07 16.08 3.79
CA LYS A 133 12.19 16.85 3.27
C LYS A 133 13.20 15.89 2.66
N ILE A 134 13.78 16.28 1.53
CA ILE A 134 14.81 15.48 0.86
C ILE A 134 16.03 15.29 1.78
N GLU A 135 16.33 16.29 2.62
CA GLU A 135 17.46 16.28 3.56
C GLU A 135 17.33 15.18 4.64
N ASP A 136 16.12 14.83 5.06
CA ASP A 136 15.86 13.77 6.04
C ASP A 136 16.05 12.35 5.45
N LEU A 137 16.05 12.24 4.12
CA LEU A 137 16.31 10.99 3.39
C LEU A 137 17.79 10.82 3.04
N GLN A 138 18.60 11.89 3.05
CA GLN A 138 20.03 11.84 2.71
C GLN A 138 20.92 11.30 3.85
N VAL A 139 20.40 11.17 5.07
CA VAL A 139 21.16 10.71 6.26
C VAL A 139 21.18 9.18 6.44
N ALA A 140 20.64 8.43 5.47
CA ALA A 140 20.50 6.97 5.55
C ALA A 140 21.62 6.17 4.87
N TRP A 141 22.71 6.83 4.45
CA TRP A 141 23.93 6.19 3.92
C TRP A 141 25.14 6.50 4.81
#